data_AF-A0A257AFC9-F1
#
_entry.id   AF-A0A257AFC9-F1
#
_cell.length_a   1.000
_cell.length_b   1.000
_cell.length_c   1.000
_cell.angle_alpha   90.00
_cell.angle_beta   90.00
_cell.angle_gamma   90.00
#
_symmetry.space_group_name_H-M   'P 1'
#
loop_
_entity.id
_entity.type
_entity.pdbx_description
1 polymer ?
#
loop_
_entity_poly.entity_id
_entity_poly.type
_entity_poly.pdbx_seq_one_letter_code
_entity_poly.pdbx_strand_id
1 'polypeptide(L)' 'MCKPKKVKGRSSRLLRQHFPHLKEWCPAHLWSPGCYHGSVGQGWDVVEKYISTQNK' A
#
# COMPACT_ATOMS: atom_id res chain seq x y z
N MET A 1 -12.10 -10.68 8.55
CA MET A 1 -11.31 -10.63 7.30
C MET A 1 -10.83 -9.21 7.04
N CYS A 2 -9.51 -8.97 6.93
CA CYS A 2 -8.97 -7.68 6.50
C CYS A 2 -9.51 -7.33 5.10
N LYS A 3 -9.95 -6.07 4.90
CA LYS A 3 -10.43 -5.56 3.60
C LYS A 3 -9.43 -4.52 3.06
N PRO A 4 -8.25 -4.96 2.57
CA PRO A 4 -7.18 -4.05 2.14
C PRO A 4 -7.65 -3.07 1.06
N LYS A 5 -8.58 -3.46 0.18
CA LYS A 5 -9.21 -2.57 -0.81
C LYS A 5 -9.90 -1.35 -0.17
N LYS A 6 -10.62 -1.53 0.94
CA LYS A 6 -11.31 -0.42 1.63
C LYS A 6 -10.31 0.55 2.28
N VAL A 7 -9.30 0.01 2.95
CA VAL A 7 -8.27 0.80 3.64
C VAL A 7 -7.41 1.58 2.64
N LYS A 8 -6.88 0.91 1.61
CA LYS A 8 -6.06 1.53 0.56
C LYS A 8 -6.84 2.56 -0.25
N GLY A 9 -8.09 2.26 -0.61
CA GLY A 9 -8.94 3.18 -1.35
C GLY A 9 -9.29 4.45 -0.55
N ARG A 10 -9.76 4.29 0.69
CA ARG A 10 -10.12 5.43 1.54
C ARG A 10 -8.92 6.29 1.89
N SER A 11 -7.79 5.67 2.26
CA SER A 11 -6.55 6.41 2.57
C SER A 11 -5.99 7.12 1.35
N SER A 12 -5.97 6.49 0.17
CA SER A 12 -5.54 7.14 -1.08
C SER A 12 -6.34 8.40 -1.37
N ARG A 13 -7.68 8.33 -1.23
CA ARG A 13 -8.55 9.49 -1.42
C ARG A 13 -8.25 10.60 -0.41
N LEU A 14 -8.22 10.29 0.88
CA LEU A 14 -8.02 11.30 1.94
C LEU A 14 -6.63 11.94 1.85
N LEU A 15 -5.58 11.13 1.70
CA LEU A 15 -4.21 11.63 1.62
C LEU A 15 -4.01 12.54 0.40
N ARG A 16 -4.54 12.17 -0.77
CA ARG A 16 -4.45 13.03 -1.97
C ARG A 16 -5.33 14.29 -1.89
N GLN A 17 -6.33 14.33 -1.00
CA GLN A 17 -7.10 15.55 -0.72
C GLN A 17 -6.36 16.50 0.23
N HIS A 18 -5.76 15.95 1.28
CA HIS A 18 -5.00 16.74 2.28
C HIS A 18 -3.60 17.15 1.79
N PHE A 19 -2.99 16.37 0.91
CA PHE A 19 -1.64 16.57 0.39
C PHE A 19 -1.65 16.57 -1.16
N PRO A 20 -1.99 17.70 -1.80
CA PRO A 20 -2.12 17.78 -3.25
C PRO A 20 -0.86 17.38 -4.02
N HIS A 21 0.33 17.66 -3.47
CA HIS A 21 1.62 17.30 -4.06
C HIS A 21 1.78 15.77 -4.28
N LEU A 22 1.05 14.93 -3.53
CA LEU A 22 1.05 13.48 -3.76
C LEU A 22 0.45 13.08 -5.10
N LYS A 23 -0.37 13.94 -5.72
CA LYS A 23 -0.89 13.71 -7.08
C LYS A 23 0.18 13.90 -8.14
N GLU A 24 1.11 14.82 -7.92
CA GLU A 24 2.24 15.07 -8.84
C GLU A 24 3.27 13.96 -8.71
N TRP A 25 3.59 13.55 -7.48
CA TRP A 25 4.57 12.50 -7.23
C TRP A 25 4.09 11.10 -7.66
N CYS A 26 2.79 10.82 -7.53
CA CYS A 26 2.20 9.54 -7.92
C CYS A 26 0.93 9.80 -8.75
N PRO A 27 1.02 9.98 -10.08
CA PRO A 27 -0.14 10.36 -10.88
C PRO A 27 -1.19 9.24 -10.98
N ALA A 28 -0.76 8.00 -11.18
CA ALA A 28 -1.67 6.86 -11.30
C ALA A 28 -2.26 6.44 -9.94
N HIS A 29 -1.47 5.80 -9.09
CA HIS A 29 -1.94 5.19 -7.84
C HIS A 29 -0.99 5.47 -6.67
N LEU A 30 -1.53 5.76 -5.48
CA LEU A 30 -0.73 6.01 -4.27
C LEU A 30 -0.17 4.70 -3.66
N TRP A 31 -0.91 3.61 -3.81
CA TRP A 31 -0.55 2.30 -3.26
C TRP A 31 -0.35 1.31 -4.40
N SER A 32 0.61 0.37 -4.24
CA SER A 32 0.72 -0.82 -5.10
C SER A 32 -0.64 -1.54 -5.18
N PRO A 33 -1.01 -2.21 -6.29
CA PRO A 33 -2.22 -3.03 -6.36
C PRO A 33 -2.20 -4.19 -5.36
N GLY A 34 -1.03 -4.77 -5.07
CA GLY A 34 -0.84 -5.90 -4.18
C GLY A 34 -0.94 -5.56 -2.68
N CYS A 35 -1.10 -6.58 -1.84
CA CYS A 35 -0.87 -6.48 -0.40
C CYS A 35 -0.39 -7.83 0.13
N TYR A 36 0.55 -7.81 1.07
CA TYR A 36 0.87 -8.97 1.88
C TYR A 36 -0.03 -9.04 3.10
N HIS A 37 -0.55 -10.22 3.42
CA HIS A 37 -1.23 -10.51 4.67
C HIS A 37 -0.70 -11.81 5.26
N GLY A 38 -0.11 -11.72 6.45
CA GLY A 38 0.36 -12.88 7.23
C GLY A 38 -0.29 -12.87 8.61
N SER A 39 -0.37 -14.05 9.24
CA SER A 39 -0.71 -14.13 10.66
C SER A 39 0.39 -13.47 11.50
N VAL A 40 0.03 -13.01 12.70
CA VAL A 40 1.00 -12.51 13.67
C VAL A 40 2.00 -13.60 14.04
N GLY A 41 3.27 -13.24 14.23
CA GLY A 41 4.37 -14.17 14.51
C GLY A 41 5.19 -14.59 13.29
N GLN A 42 4.81 -14.19 12.07
CA GLN A 42 5.68 -14.30 10.88
C GLN A 42 6.81 -13.28 10.97
N GLY A 43 8.04 -13.71 10.64
CA GLY A 43 9.26 -12.88 10.72
C GLY A 43 9.36 -11.81 9.65
N TRP A 44 10.28 -10.86 9.85
CA TRP A 44 10.54 -9.74 8.94
C TRP A 44 10.97 -10.20 7.53
N ASP A 45 11.69 -11.32 7.44
CA ASP A 45 12.23 -11.86 6.18
C ASP A 45 11.16 -12.04 5.10
N VAL A 46 9.94 -12.41 5.49
CA VAL A 46 8.82 -12.60 4.55
C VAL A 46 8.30 -11.26 4.04
N VAL A 47 8.25 -10.24 4.90
CA VAL A 47 7.84 -8.88 4.53
C VAL A 47 8.89 -8.25 3.62
N GLU A 48 10.17 -8.41 3.94
CA GLU A 48 11.28 -7.92 3.12
C GLU A 48 11.25 -8.55 1.72
N LYS A 49 11.08 -9.87 1.64
CA LYS A 49 10.93 -10.57 0.36
C LYS A 49 9.71 -10.10 -0.44
N TYR A 50 8.59 -9.82 0.25
CA TYR A 50 7.42 -9.27 -0.43
C TYR A 50 7.70 -7.88 -1.02
N ILE A 51 8.38 -7.01 -0.27
CA ILE A 51 8.70 -5.65 -0.72
C ILE A 51 9.68 -5.68 -1.90
N SER A 52 10.76 -6.48 -1.80
CA SER A 52 11.80 -6.54 -2.83
C SER A 52 11.32 -7.11 -4.17
N THR A 53 10.22 -7.89 -4.15
CA THR A 53 9.61 -8.46 -5.36
C THR A 53 8.52 -7.58 -5.98
N GLN A 54 8.14 -6.46 -5.35
CA GLN A 54 7.25 -5.48 -5.99
C GLN A 54 8.04 -4.71 -7.06
N ASN A 55 7.76 -4.96 -8.34
CA ASN A 55 8.28 -4.15 -9.44
C ASN A 55 7.70 -2.72 -9.37
N LYS A 56 8.54 -1.73 -9.70
CA LYS A 56 8.18 -0.30 -9.74
C LYS A 56 7.08 0.00 -10.76
#